data_AF-A0A1G3FPY7-F1
#
_entry.id   AF-A0A1G3FPY7-F1
#
_cell.length_a   1.000
_cell.length_b   1.000
_cell.length_c   1.000
_cell.angle_alpha   90.00
_cell.angle_beta   90.00
_cell.angle_gamma   90.00
#
_symmetry.space_group_name_H-M   'P 1'
#
loop_
_entity.id
_entity.type
_entity.pdbx_description
1 polymer ?
#
loop_
_entity_poly.entity_id
_entity_poly.type
_entity_poly.pdbx_seq_one_letter_code
_entity_poly.pdbx_strand_id
1 'polypeptide(L)'
;MAALTGALTLAFAVMAFRAQHPLERAGYGLVAGGALGNIIDRLRQGAVTDFLDFYWRDWHWPTFNVADIAITLGAVLILAASLPLRRSKEPVLDQS
;
A
#
# COMPACT_ATOMS: atom_id res chain seq x y z
N MET A 1 18.81 8.45 -3.53
CA MET A 1 17.37 8.27 -3.21
C MET A 1 16.59 7.59 -4.34
N ALA A 2 16.64 8.07 -5.59
CA ALA A 2 15.88 7.50 -6.71
C ALA A 2 16.13 5.99 -6.96
N ALA A 3 17.40 5.55 -6.91
CA ALA A 3 17.74 4.13 -7.09
C ALA A 3 17.14 3.22 -6.02
N LEU A 4 17.07 3.68 -4.76
CA LEU A 4 16.47 2.92 -3.66
C LEU A 4 14.95 2.81 -3.86
N THR A 5 14.27 3.90 -4.20
CA THR A 5 12.82 3.87 -4.49
C THR A 5 12.52 2.95 -5.67
N GLY A 6 13.34 2.98 -6.72
CA GLY A 6 13.21 2.06 -7.86
C GLY A 6 13.39 0.59 -7.47
N ALA A 7 14.42 0.28 -6.68
CA ALA A 7 14.66 -1.08 -6.20
C ALA A 7 13.50 -1.61 -5.33
N LEU A 8 12.98 -0.79 -4.41
CA LEU A 8 11.82 -1.15 -3.59
C LEU A 8 10.56 -1.35 -4.46
N THR A 9 10.33 -0.47 -5.43
CA THR A 9 9.20 -0.60 -6.37
C THR A 9 9.25 -1.93 -7.11
N LEU A 10 10.43 -2.30 -7.62
CA LEU A 10 10.62 -3.59 -8.30
C LEU A 10 10.41 -4.77 -7.35
N ALA A 11 10.95 -4.70 -6.14
CA ALA A 11 10.77 -5.75 -5.14
C ALA A 11 9.28 -5.96 -4.82
N PHE A 12 8.52 -4.89 -4.55
CA PHE A 12 7.08 -4.97 -4.31
C PHE A 12 6.31 -5.48 -5.53
N ALA A 13 6.68 -5.07 -6.74
CA ALA A 13 6.07 -5.61 -7.96
C ALA A 13 6.29 -7.13 -8.09
N VAL A 14 7.53 -7.59 -7.87
CA VAL A 14 7.86 -9.03 -7.87
C VAL A 14 7.09 -9.77 -6.78
N MET A 15 6.99 -9.21 -5.57
CA MET A 15 6.19 -9.80 -4.49
C MET A 15 4.70 -9.88 -4.86
N ALA A 16 4.13 -8.88 -5.54
CA ALA A 16 2.76 -8.93 -6.03
C ALA A 16 2.52 -10.11 -6.98
N PHE A 17 3.44 -10.35 -7.91
CA PHE A 17 3.35 -11.50 -8.83
C PHE A 17 3.51 -12.85 -8.13
N ARG A 18 4.31 -12.90 -7.04
CA ARG A 18 4.55 -14.13 -6.27
C ARG A 18 3.46 -14.42 -5.24
N ALA A 19 2.74 -13.41 -4.76
CA ALA A 19 1.71 -13.54 -3.75
C ALA A 19 0.60 -14.50 -4.22
N GLN A 20 0.21 -15.42 -3.33
CA GLN A 20 -0.84 -16.41 -3.59
C GLN A 20 -2.20 -15.93 -3.08
N HIS A 21 -2.21 -15.13 -2.03
CA HIS A 21 -3.44 -14.59 -1.45
C HIS A 21 -3.86 -13.29 -2.16
N PRO A 22 -5.14 -13.13 -2.56
CA PRO A 22 -5.57 -11.97 -3.36
C PRO A 22 -5.41 -10.63 -2.62
N LEU A 23 -5.67 -10.59 -1.31
CA LEU A 23 -5.49 -9.34 -0.53
C LEU A 23 -4.02 -8.93 -0.45
N GLU A 24 -3.11 -9.90 -0.32
CA GLU A 24 -1.68 -9.66 -0.25
C GLU A 24 -1.15 -9.17 -1.62
N ARG A 25 -1.59 -9.82 -2.70
CA ARG A 25 -1.30 -9.39 -4.08
C ARG A 25 -1.80 -7.97 -4.36
N ALA A 26 -3.04 -7.65 -3.95
CA ALA A 26 -3.59 -6.31 -4.08
C ALA A 26 -2.78 -5.30 -3.27
N GLY A 27 -2.39 -5.64 -2.04
CA GLY A 27 -1.56 -4.80 -1.18
C GLY A 27 -0.20 -4.48 -1.78
N TYR A 28 0.55 -5.49 -2.23
CA TYR A 28 1.82 -5.29 -2.92
C TYR A 28 1.67 -4.49 -4.24
N GLY A 29 0.61 -4.75 -5.00
CA GLY A 29 0.30 -4.01 -6.22
C GLY A 29 0.05 -2.52 -5.97
N LEU A 30 -0.69 -2.18 -4.91
CA LEU A 30 -0.93 -0.80 -4.51
C LEU A 30 0.36 -0.08 -4.09
N VAL A 31 1.20 -0.73 -3.28
CA VAL A 31 2.50 -0.16 -2.87
C VAL A 31 3.40 0.07 -4.07
N ALA A 32 3.53 -0.92 -4.96
CA ALA A 32 4.33 -0.79 -6.17
C ALA A 32 3.78 0.31 -7.11
N GLY A 33 2.46 0.37 -7.30
CA GLY A 33 1.81 1.37 -8.13
C GLY A 33 2.00 2.80 -7.61
N GLY A 34 1.80 3.03 -6.31
CA GLY A 34 2.03 4.33 -5.69
C GLY A 34 3.51 4.75 -5.76
N ALA A 35 4.43 3.85 -5.42
CA ALA A 35 5.86 4.13 -5.52
C ALA A 35 6.29 4.46 -6.97
N LEU A 36 5.74 3.75 -7.96
CA LEU A 36 5.96 4.04 -9.37
C LEU A 36 5.40 5.41 -9.77
N GLY A 37 4.21 5.79 -9.30
CA GLY A 37 3.63 7.12 -9.52
C GLY A 37 4.56 8.24 -9.04
N ASN A 38 5.06 8.14 -7.81
CA ASN A 38 6.02 9.10 -7.25
C ASN A 38 7.35 9.13 -8.02
N ILE A 39 7.81 8.01 -8.59
CA ILE A 39 8.98 8.00 -9.48
C ILE A 39 8.68 8.75 -10.79
N ILE A 40 7.53 8.48 -11.42
CA ILE A 40 7.12 9.14 -12.67
C ILE A 40 7.03 10.66 -12.47
N ASP A 41 6.47 11.12 -11.36
CA ASP A 41 6.41 12.55 -11.03
C ASP A 41 7.79 13.16 -10.93
N ARG A 42 8.71 12.52 -10.20
CA ARG A 42 10.11 12.98 -10.10
C ARG A 42 10.80 13.03 -11.46
N LEU A 43 10.55 12.06 -12.35
CA LEU A 43 11.14 12.05 -13.69
C LEU A 43 10.58 13.15 -14.59
N ARG A 44 9.31 13.51 -14.45
CA ARG A 44 8.64 14.52 -15.28
C ARG A 44 8.81 15.95 -14.78
N GLN A 45 8.72 16.13 -13.47
CA GLN A 45 8.60 17.43 -12.80
C GLN A 45 9.83 17.77 -11.95
N GLY A 46 10.76 16.82 -11.77
CA GLY A 46 11.93 16.97 -10.90
C GLY A 46 11.64 16.80 -9.40
N ALA A 47 10.37 16.72 -9.01
CA ALA A 47 9.91 16.56 -7.64
C ALA A 47 8.62 15.72 -7.58
N VAL A 48 8.21 15.33 -6.37
CA VAL A 48 6.88 14.76 -6.12
C VAL A 48 5.93 15.91 -5.83
N THR A 49 4.75 15.88 -6.44
CA THR A 49 3.75 16.95 -6.27
C THR A 49 2.70 16.50 -5.28
N ASP A 50 2.74 17.10 -4.09
CA ASP A 50 1.73 16.90 -3.06
C ASP A 50 0.61 17.93 -3.25
N PHE A 51 -0.62 17.46 -3.44
CA PHE A 51 -1.76 18.31 -3.80
C PHE A 51 -2.94 18.21 -2.84
N LEU A 52 -2.94 17.24 -1.93
CA LEU A 52 -3.95 17.12 -0.87
C LEU A 52 -3.40 17.80 0.38
N ASP A 53 -4.01 18.91 0.76
CA ASP A 53 -3.76 19.62 2.02
C ASP A 53 -5.03 19.56 2.89
N PHE A 54 -4.91 18.97 4.07
CA PHE A 54 -5.99 18.86 5.03
C PHE A 54 -5.64 19.69 6.26
N TYR A 55 -6.50 20.62 6.63
CA TYR A 55 -6.25 21.51 7.77
C TYR A 55 -7.50 21.73 8.62
N TRP A 56 -7.29 22.04 9.88
CA TRP A 56 -8.31 22.44 10.83
C TRP A 56 -7.82 23.64 11.64
N ARG A 57 -8.41 24.81 11.40
CA ARG A 57 -7.90 26.11 11.91
C ARG A 57 -6.43 26.28 11.50
N ASP A 58 -5.55 26.58 12.45
CA ASP A 58 -4.12 26.77 12.23
C ASP A 58 -3.32 25.45 12.16
N TRP A 59 -3.99 24.31 12.38
CA TRP A 59 -3.32 23.01 12.33
C TRP A 59 -3.42 22.40 10.94
N HIS A 60 -2.27 22.12 10.33
CA HIS A 60 -2.14 21.46 9.04
C HIS A 60 -1.66 20.02 9.22
N TRP A 61 -2.40 19.09 8.64
CA TRP A 61 -1.88 17.74 8.40
C TRP A 61 -0.85 17.80 7.26
N PRO A 62 0.23 17.00 7.30
CA PRO A 62 1.21 16.96 6.22
C PRO A 62 0.53 16.73 4.87
N THR A 63 0.88 17.54 3.87
CA THR A 63 0.35 17.37 2.52
C THR A 63 0.75 16.02 1.93
N PHE A 64 -0.13 15.41 1.14
CA PHE A 64 0.14 14.12 0.50
C PHE A 64 -0.51 14.04 -0.88
N ASN A 65 -0.26 12.94 -1.58
CA ASN A 65 -0.84 12.70 -2.89
C ASN A 65 -1.52 11.32 -2.99
N VAL A 66 -2.06 11.01 -4.18
CA VAL A 66 -2.73 9.73 -4.43
C VAL A 66 -1.77 8.53 -4.37
N ALA A 67 -0.49 8.72 -4.68
CA ALA A 67 0.51 7.67 -4.52
C ALA A 67 0.73 7.32 -3.04
N ASP A 68 0.73 8.29 -2.13
CA ASP A 68 0.86 8.05 -0.70
C ASP A 68 -0.37 7.34 -0.12
N ILE A 69 -1.56 7.69 -0.61
CA ILE A 69 -2.80 6.96 -0.29
C ILE A 69 -2.67 5.49 -0.73
N ALA A 70 -2.24 5.26 -1.98
CA ALA A 70 -2.09 3.89 -2.50
C ALA A 70 -1.08 3.08 -1.68
N ILE A 71 0.07 3.67 -1.33
CA ILE A 71 1.08 3.02 -0.48
C ILE A 71 0.50 2.70 0.90
N THR A 72 -0.21 3.65 1.51
CA THR A 72 -0.82 3.47 2.84
C THR A 72 -1.87 2.37 2.84
N LEU A 73 -2.80 2.40 1.88
CA LEU A 73 -3.83 1.36 1.74
C LEU A 73 -3.22 0.00 1.41
N GLY A 74 -2.20 -0.03 0.57
CA GLY A 74 -1.45 -1.25 0.26
C GLY A 74 -0.80 -1.87 1.49
N ALA A 75 -0.15 -1.06 2.33
CA ALA A 75 0.41 -1.49 3.59
C ALA A 75 -0.67 -2.04 4.54
N VAL A 76 -1.81 -1.36 4.67
CA VAL A 76 -2.96 -1.84 5.47
C VAL A 76 -3.46 -3.20 4.96
N LEU A 77 -3.57 -3.41 3.65
CA LEU A 77 -3.99 -4.69 3.08
C LEU A 77 -3.00 -5.82 3.36
N ILE A 78 -1.69 -5.56 3.27
CA ILE A 78 -0.65 -6.54 3.60
C ILE A 78 -0.74 -6.92 5.09
N LEU A 79 -0.91 -5.94 5.98
CA LEU A 79 -1.10 -6.18 7.41
C LEU A 79 -2.38 -6.97 7.68
N ALA A 80 -3.50 -6.60 7.07
CA ALA A 80 -4.76 -7.32 7.21
C ALA A 80 -4.68 -8.77 6.71
N ALA A 81 -3.93 -9.03 5.63
CA ALA A 81 -3.72 -10.37 5.09
C ALA A 81 -2.79 -11.24 5.94
N SER A 82 -1.86 -10.62 6.69
CA SER A 82 -0.89 -11.31 7.54
C SER A 82 -1.38 -11.58 8.96
N LEU A 83 -2.40 -10.86 9.42
CA LEU A 83 -3.03 -11.13 10.71
C LEU A 83 -3.79 -12.46 10.65
N PRO A 84 -3.55 -13.40 11.58
CA PRO A 84 -4.37 -14.59 11.69
C PRO A 84 -5.77 -14.17 12.15
N LEU A 85 -6.67 -13.92 11.19
CA LEU A 85 -8.09 -13.87 11.47
C LEU A 85 -8.45 -15.22 12.05
N ARG A 86 -8.62 -15.24 13.37
CA ARG A 86 -9.05 -16.39 14.15
C ARG A 86 -10.41 -16.80 13.56
N ARG A 87 -10.40 -17.73 12.61
CA ARG A 87 -11.64 -18.38 12.16
C ARG A 87 -12.23 -18.98 13.42
N SER A 88 -13.32 -18.40 13.91
CA SER A 88 -14.17 -19.05 14.88
C SER A 88 -14.47 -20.42 14.29
N LYS A 89 -13.90 -21.47 14.89
CA LYS A 89 -14.29 -22.83 14.58
C LYS A 89 -15.78 -22.87 14.85
N GLU A 90 -16.59 -23.12 13.82
CA GLU A 90 -17.98 -23.51 14.04
C GLU A 90 -17.97 -24.69 15.02
N PRO A 91 -18.76 -24.64 16.10
CA PRO A 91 -18.90 -25.80 16.96
C PRO A 91 -19.51 -26.89 16.06
N VAL A 92 -18.74 -27.95 15.85
CA VAL A 92 -19.24 -29.19 15.25
C VAL A 92 -20.36 -29.65 16.17
N LEU A 93 -21.59 -29.35 15.79
CA LEU A 93 -22.77 -29.99 16.37
C LEU A 93 -22.76 -31.42 15.84
N ASP A 94 -22.05 -32.28 16.58
CA ASP A 94 -22.28 -33.71 16.58
C ASP A 94 -23.73 -33.93 17.04
N GLN A 95 -24.62 -34.16 16.07
CA GLN A 95 -25.92 -34.74 16.32
C GLN A 95 -25.92 -36.13 15.69
N SER A 96 -25.63 -37.08 16.58
CA SER A 96 -25.98 -38.50 16.59
C SER A 96 -27.23 -38.89 15.82
#